data_AF-R6C2X9-F1
#
_entry.id   AF-R6C2X9-F1
#
_cell.length_a   1.000
_cell.length_b   1.000
_cell.length_c   1.000
_cell.angle_alpha   90.00
_cell.angle_beta   90.00
_cell.angle_gamma   90.00
#
_symmetry.space_group_name_H-M   'P 1'
#
loop_
_entity.id
_entity.type
_entity.pdbx_description
1 polymer ?
#
loop_
_entity_poly.entity_id
_entity_poly.type
_entity_poly.pdbx_seq_one_letter_code
_entity_poly.pdbx_strand_id
1 'polypeptide(L)'
;MTTKEYLGQISRLNRMINNKLTEIAQLKDMAASISAPQNGERVQTTPNFDKIGTKYAKIDEMERKIDGMVDELVDKKEKIIQQIDSMEDENTYNILFARYIEKKTFEVIATEMKYSWRQVVRLHGTALKQFEKKYGEVYLNQ
;
A
#
# COMPACT_ATOMS: atom_id res chain seq x y z
N MET A 1 -1.46 15.88 -10.29
CA MET A 1 -0.57 15.07 -9.42
C MET A 1 0.81 14.89 -10.07
N THR A 2 1.93 14.93 -9.34
CA THR A 2 3.28 14.71 -9.92
C THR A 2 3.53 13.24 -10.30
N THR A 3 4.46 12.96 -11.21
CA THR A 3 4.81 11.57 -11.60
C THR A 3 5.29 10.72 -10.42
N LYS A 4 6.06 11.32 -9.49
CA LYS A 4 6.51 10.62 -8.28
C LYS A 4 5.35 10.25 -7.36
N GLU A 5 4.35 11.12 -7.25
CA GLU A 5 3.13 10.84 -6.48
C GLU A 5 2.29 9.75 -7.16
N TYR A 6 2.13 9.82 -8.48
CA TYR A 6 1.42 8.80 -9.28
C TYR A 6 2.02 7.41 -9.10
N LEU A 7 3.32 7.26 -9.35
CA LEU A 7 4.03 5.98 -9.17
C LEU A 7 4.05 5.55 -7.68
N GLY A 8 4.09 6.53 -6.77
CA GLY A 8 4.08 6.31 -5.33
C GLY A 8 2.73 5.85 -4.77
N GLN A 9 1.63 5.92 -5.54
CA GLN A 9 0.30 5.51 -5.08
C GLN A 9 0.26 4.06 -4.62
N ILE A 10 0.99 3.16 -5.31
CA ILE A 10 1.08 1.73 -4.95
C ILE A 10 1.58 1.57 -3.51
N SER A 11 2.67 2.25 -3.18
CA SER A 11 3.26 2.17 -1.83
C SER A 11 2.36 2.80 -0.78
N ARG A 12 1.67 3.90 -1.11
CA ARG A 12 0.73 4.56 -0.22
C ARG A 12 -0.49 3.68 0.08
N LEU A 13 -1.14 3.13 -0.94
CA LEU A 13 -2.29 2.24 -0.80
C LEU A 13 -1.91 0.99 0.00
N ASN A 14 -0.79 0.35 -0.34
CA ASN A 14 -0.31 -0.82 0.38
C ASN A 14 -0.06 -0.52 1.87
N ARG A 15 0.49 0.66 2.21
CA ARG A 15 0.66 1.07 3.61
C ARG A 15 -0.69 1.30 4.30
N MET A 16 -1.65 1.91 3.60
CA MET A 16 -2.99 2.13 4.16
C MET A 16 -3.71 0.81 4.42
N ILE A 17 -3.64 -0.15 3.50
CA ILE A 17 -4.19 -1.50 3.67
C ILE A 17 -3.55 -2.18 4.90
N ASN A 18 -2.22 -2.18 5.00
CA ASN A 18 -1.53 -2.80 6.13
C ASN A 18 -1.91 -2.15 7.48
N ASN A 19 -2.04 -0.83 7.52
CA ASN A 19 -2.48 -0.13 8.72
C ASN A 19 -3.90 -0.55 9.13
N LYS A 20 -4.82 -0.67 8.16
CA LYS A 20 -6.21 -1.10 8.42
C LYS A 20 -6.29 -2.55 8.85
N LEU A 21 -5.49 -3.44 8.26
CA LEU A 21 -5.37 -4.83 8.70
C LEU A 21 -4.90 -4.91 10.16
N THR A 22 -3.94 -4.06 10.54
CA THR A 22 -3.47 -3.96 11.93
C THR A 22 -4.58 -3.48 12.86
N GLU A 23 -5.36 -2.49 12.45
CA GLU A 23 -6.51 -1.99 13.22
C GLU A 23 -7.58 -3.09 13.41
N ILE A 24 -7.89 -3.86 12.37
CA ILE A 24 -8.82 -4.99 12.46
C ILE A 24 -8.30 -6.06 13.43
N ALA A 25 -7.02 -6.40 13.37
CA ALA A 25 -6.42 -7.36 14.29
C ALA A 25 -6.59 -6.91 15.75
N GLN A 26 -6.30 -5.64 16.04
CA GLN A 26 -6.51 -5.05 17.37
C GLN A 26 -7.98 -5.08 17.81
N LEU A 27 -8.92 -4.78 16.91
CA LEU A 27 -10.36 -4.83 17.20
C LEU A 27 -10.84 -6.26 17.48
N LYS A 28 -10.32 -7.26 16.76
CA LYS A 28 -10.60 -8.68 16.99
C LYS A 28 -10.06 -9.13 18.35
N ASP A 29 -8.84 -8.76 18.71
CA ASP A 29 -8.25 -9.06 20.01
C ASP A 29 -9.06 -8.45 21.17
N MET A 30 -9.50 -7.20 21.00
CA MET A 30 -10.37 -6.53 21.97
C MET A 30 -11.75 -7.22 22.09
N ALA A 31 -12.35 -7.66 20.98
CA ALA A 31 -13.62 -8.39 21.01
C ALA A 31 -13.48 -9.77 21.70
N ALA A 32 -12.37 -10.47 21.46
CA ALA A 32 -12.08 -11.75 22.09
C ALA A 32 -11.83 -11.61 23.60
N SER A 33 -11.07 -10.59 24.03
CA SER A 33 -10.78 -10.34 25.45
C SER A 33 -12.02 -10.01 26.29
N ILE A 34 -13.00 -9.30 25.72
CA ILE A 34 -14.29 -9.01 26.40
C ILE A 34 -15.14 -10.27 26.56
N SER A 35 -14.96 -11.24 25.66
CA SER A 35 -15.70 -12.50 25.67
C SER A 35 -15.10 -13.55 26.61
N ALA A 36 -13.91 -13.31 27.16
CA ALA A 36 -13.26 -14.21 28.10
C ALA A 36 -13.92 -14.12 29.51
N PRO A 37 -14.19 -15.25 30.19
CA PRO A 37 -14.80 -15.25 31.51
C PRO A 37 -13.87 -14.58 32.55
N GLN A 38 -14.34 -13.53 33.20
CA GLN A 38 -13.67 -12.89 34.32
C GLN A 38 -13.73 -13.82 35.54
N ASN A 39 -12.63 -14.50 35.87
CA ASN A 39 -12.49 -15.26 37.11
C ASN A 39 -12.26 -14.28 38.28
N GLY A 40 -13.33 -13.65 38.75
CA GLY A 40 -13.33 -12.79 39.93
C GLY A 40 -14.75 -12.40 40.31
N GLU A 41 -15.23 -12.94 41.43
CA GLU A 41 -16.56 -12.77 42.03
C GLU A 41 -17.77 -13.00 41.11
N ARG A 42 -18.58 -14.01 41.47
CA ARG A 42 -19.83 -14.35 40.79
C ARG A 42 -20.87 -13.24 40.97
N VAL A 43 -20.79 -12.19 40.16
CA VAL A 43 -21.92 -11.31 39.89
C VAL A 43 -22.56 -11.83 38.61
N GLN A 44 -23.87 -12.13 38.63
CA GLN A 44 -24.60 -12.42 37.39
C GLN A 44 -24.57 -11.16 36.51
N THR A 45 -23.58 -11.06 35.65
CA THR A 45 -23.57 -10.09 34.55
C THR A 45 -24.01 -10.82 33.30
N THR A 46 -25.27 -10.63 32.90
CA THR A 46 -25.74 -11.05 31.58
C THR A 46 -24.84 -10.43 30.52
N PRO A 47 -24.24 -11.21 29.60
CA PRO A 47 -23.43 -10.64 28.53
C PRO A 47 -24.26 -9.62 27.73
N ASN A 48 -23.77 -8.40 27.55
CA ASN A 48 -24.43 -7.43 26.69
C ASN A 48 -24.11 -7.76 25.23
N PHE A 49 -24.90 -8.68 24.66
CA PHE A 49 -24.76 -9.18 23.29
C PHE A 49 -24.79 -8.07 22.23
N ASP A 50 -25.50 -6.97 22.51
CA ASP A 50 -25.66 -5.84 21.59
C ASP A 50 -24.33 -5.10 21.35
N LYS A 51 -23.52 -4.92 22.41
CA LYS A 51 -22.17 -4.33 22.32
C LYS A 51 -21.17 -5.22 21.58
N ILE A 52 -21.33 -6.54 21.68
CA ILE A 52 -20.48 -7.51 20.98
C ILE A 52 -20.85 -7.52 19.49
N GLY A 53 -22.14 -7.64 19.16
CA GLY A 53 -22.64 -7.62 17.78
C GLY A 53 -22.28 -6.32 17.03
N THR A 54 -22.40 -5.17 17.68
CA THR A 54 -22.02 -3.87 17.08
C THR A 54 -20.54 -3.81 16.70
N LYS A 55 -19.65 -4.43 17.49
CA LYS A 55 -18.22 -4.48 17.19
C LYS A 55 -17.91 -5.38 16.00
N TYR A 56 -18.57 -6.55 15.91
CA TYR A 56 -18.40 -7.45 14.77
C TYR A 56 -18.94 -6.84 13.47
N ALA A 57 -20.06 -6.12 13.52
CA ALA A 57 -20.58 -5.40 12.34
C ALA A 57 -19.58 -4.35 11.83
N LYS A 58 -18.90 -3.63 12.73
CA LYS A 58 -17.85 -2.68 12.35
C LYS A 58 -16.62 -3.37 11.76
N ILE A 59 -16.24 -4.54 12.28
CA ILE A 59 -15.15 -5.35 11.72
C ILE A 59 -15.51 -5.78 10.29
N ASP A 60 -16.71 -6.32 10.06
CA ASP A 60 -17.18 -6.74 8.73
C ASP A 60 -17.16 -5.57 7.73
N GLU A 61 -17.64 -4.39 8.14
CA GLU A 61 -17.59 -3.19 7.30
C GLU A 61 -16.15 -2.78 6.94
N MET A 62 -15.22 -2.89 7.89
CA MET A 62 -13.80 -2.57 7.66
C MET A 62 -13.14 -3.59 6.74
N GLU A 63 -13.46 -4.88 6.87
CA GLU A 63 -12.97 -5.95 5.98
C GLU A 63 -13.40 -5.68 4.54
N ARG A 64 -14.70 -5.41 4.31
CA ARG A 64 -15.21 -5.05 2.96
C ARG A 64 -14.52 -3.82 2.37
N LYS A 65 -14.21 -2.82 3.19
CA LYS A 65 -13.46 -1.64 2.74
C LYS A 65 -12.03 -1.98 2.35
N ILE A 66 -11.38 -2.89 3.07
CA ILE A 66 -10.04 -3.36 2.72
C ILE A 66 -10.08 -4.12 1.41
N ASP A 67 -11.08 -4.98 1.19
CA ASP A 67 -11.22 -5.73 -0.07
C ASP A 67 -11.27 -4.78 -1.27
N GLY A 68 -12.13 -3.76 -1.22
CA GLY A 68 -12.18 -2.75 -2.29
C GLY A 68 -10.87 -1.96 -2.46
N MET A 69 -10.12 -1.73 -1.38
CA MET A 69 -8.79 -1.10 -1.48
C MET A 69 -7.74 -2.04 -2.07
N VAL A 70 -7.85 -3.35 -1.83
CA VAL A 70 -6.97 -4.36 -2.44
C VAL A 70 -7.24 -4.42 -3.93
N ASP A 71 -8.51 -4.42 -4.35
CA ASP A 71 -8.87 -4.35 -5.77
C ASP A 71 -8.27 -3.09 -6.43
N GLU A 72 -8.46 -1.91 -5.82
CA GLU A 72 -7.86 -0.66 -6.31
C GLU A 72 -6.32 -0.74 -6.40
N LEU A 73 -5.67 -1.37 -5.42
CA LEU A 73 -4.23 -1.56 -5.42
C LEU A 73 -3.79 -2.46 -6.58
N VAL A 74 -4.49 -3.57 -6.82
CA VAL A 74 -4.18 -4.51 -7.91
C VAL A 74 -4.29 -3.79 -9.25
N ASP A 75 -5.41 -3.12 -9.51
CA ASP A 75 -5.67 -2.41 -10.76
C ASP A 75 -4.62 -1.34 -11.04
N LYS A 76 -4.32 -0.50 -10.03
CA LYS A 76 -3.31 0.56 -10.18
C LYS A 76 -1.91 0.00 -10.35
N LYS A 77 -1.57 -1.07 -9.62
CA LYS A 77 -0.26 -1.71 -9.71
C LYS A 77 -0.07 -2.30 -11.11
N GLU A 78 -1.07 -3.02 -11.62
CA GLU A 78 -1.00 -3.60 -12.96
C GLU A 78 -0.88 -2.51 -14.03
N LYS A 79 -1.70 -1.46 -13.97
CA LYS A 79 -1.62 -0.33 -14.89
C LYS A 79 -0.24 0.32 -14.90
N ILE A 80 0.33 0.59 -13.72
CA ILE A 80 1.65 1.21 -13.62
C ILE A 80 2.75 0.28 -14.11
N ILE A 81 2.67 -1.04 -13.82
CA ILE A 81 3.61 -2.03 -14.34
C ILE A 81 3.60 -2.01 -15.86
N GLN A 82 2.43 -2.10 -16.51
CA GLN A 82 2.32 -2.05 -17.97
C GLN A 82 2.91 -0.76 -18.56
N GLN A 83 2.69 0.38 -17.89
CA GLN A 83 3.28 1.65 -18.32
C GLN A 83 4.81 1.64 -18.21
N ILE A 84 5.37 1.11 -17.12
CA ILE A 84 6.82 0.97 -16.92
C ILE A 84 7.41 -0.02 -17.94
N ASP A 85 6.78 -1.19 -18.13
CA ASP A 85 7.22 -2.23 -19.08
C ASP A 85 7.33 -1.71 -20.52
N SER A 86 6.51 -0.70 -20.87
CA SER A 86 6.54 -0.08 -22.20
C SER A 86 7.69 0.91 -22.41
N MET A 87 8.47 1.23 -21.39
CA MET A 87 9.53 2.23 -21.49
C MET A 87 10.69 1.69 -22.35
N GLU A 88 11.09 2.48 -23.35
CA GLU A 88 12.13 2.06 -24.32
C GLU A 88 13.54 2.09 -23.72
N ASP A 89 13.81 3.04 -22.81
CA ASP A 89 15.10 3.19 -22.16
C ASP A 89 15.22 2.17 -21.01
N GLU A 90 16.17 1.25 -21.14
CA GLU A 90 16.39 0.15 -20.18
C GLU A 90 16.74 0.65 -18.78
N ASN A 91 17.50 1.75 -18.66
CA ASN A 91 17.81 2.32 -17.35
C ASN A 91 16.56 2.89 -16.68
N THR A 92 15.68 3.49 -17.46
CA THR A 92 14.40 4.06 -17.01
C THR A 92 13.46 2.95 -16.56
N TYR A 93 13.33 1.90 -17.36
CA TYR A 93 12.62 0.68 -16.95
C TYR A 93 13.14 0.15 -15.61
N ASN A 94 14.44 -0.19 -15.55
CA ASN A 94 15.06 -0.82 -14.38
C ASN A 94 14.91 0.04 -13.11
N ILE A 95 15.16 1.34 -13.21
CA ILE A 95 15.10 2.24 -12.05
C ILE A 95 13.67 2.45 -11.56
N LEU A 96 12.71 2.66 -12.46
CA LEU A 96 11.32 2.87 -12.07
C LEU A 96 10.71 1.59 -11.50
N PHE A 97 10.97 0.44 -12.14
CA PHE A 97 10.49 -0.85 -11.68
C PHE A 97 11.06 -1.18 -10.29
N ALA A 98 12.38 -1.12 -10.13
CA ALA A 98 13.03 -1.39 -8.86
C ALA A 98 12.58 -0.43 -7.74
N ARG A 99 12.41 0.86 -8.07
CA ARG A 99 12.05 1.86 -7.06
C ARG A 99 10.59 1.77 -6.63
N TYR A 100 9.66 1.62 -7.57
CA TYR A 100 8.22 1.78 -7.29
C TYR A 100 7.46 0.46 -7.19
N ILE A 101 7.92 -0.60 -7.87
CA ILE A 101 7.27 -1.92 -7.85
C ILE A 101 7.96 -2.83 -6.81
N GLU A 102 9.27 -2.96 -6.87
CA GLU A 102 10.05 -3.79 -5.93
C GLU A 102 10.33 -3.08 -4.59
N LYS A 103 10.09 -1.76 -4.52
CA LYS A 103 10.28 -0.92 -3.34
C LYS A 103 11.72 -0.91 -2.82
N LYS A 104 12.71 -1.08 -3.71
CA LYS A 104 14.13 -1.05 -3.36
C LYS A 104 14.58 0.37 -3.00
N THR A 105 15.59 0.46 -2.14
CA THR A 105 16.26 1.73 -1.83
C THR A 105 17.25 2.08 -2.94
N PHE A 106 17.65 3.35 -3.02
CA PHE A 106 18.61 3.76 -4.06
C PHE A 106 19.99 3.13 -3.87
N GLU A 107 20.36 2.76 -2.64
CA GLU A 107 21.59 2.05 -2.31
C GLU A 107 21.57 0.62 -2.89
N VAL A 108 20.45 -0.08 -2.75
CA VAL A 108 20.27 -1.42 -3.33
C VAL A 108 20.30 -1.35 -4.85
N ILE A 109 19.55 -0.41 -5.45
CA ILE A 109 19.53 -0.21 -6.91
C ILE A 109 20.93 0.12 -7.44
N ALA A 110 21.67 0.99 -6.74
CA ALA A 110 23.05 1.33 -7.10
C ALA A 110 23.97 0.11 -7.11
N THR A 111 23.83 -0.75 -6.10
CA THR A 111 24.60 -1.99 -6.00
C THR A 111 24.27 -2.94 -7.15
N GLU A 112 22.98 -3.16 -7.43
CA GLU A 112 22.52 -4.08 -8.49
C GLU A 112 22.90 -3.59 -9.89
N MET A 113 22.74 -2.28 -10.15
CA MET A 113 23.10 -1.66 -11.44
C MET A 113 24.59 -1.39 -11.60
N LYS A 114 25.41 -1.66 -10.57
CA LYS A 114 26.85 -1.34 -10.53
C LYS A 114 27.14 0.14 -10.79
N TYR A 115 26.29 1.01 -10.27
CA TYR A 115 26.44 2.47 -10.32
C TYR A 115 26.73 3.07 -8.96
N SER A 116 27.25 4.29 -8.94
CA SER A 116 27.25 5.08 -7.71
C SER A 116 25.83 5.51 -7.35
N TRP A 117 25.57 5.69 -6.05
CA TRP A 117 24.29 6.20 -5.56
C TRP A 117 23.89 7.52 -6.24
N ARG A 118 24.84 8.45 -6.42
CA ARG A 118 24.58 9.73 -7.10
C ARG A 118 24.13 9.53 -8.55
N GLN A 119 24.73 8.58 -9.26
CA GLN A 119 24.37 8.27 -10.63
C GLN A 119 22.96 7.69 -10.71
N VAL A 120 22.57 6.80 -9.80
CA VAL A 120 21.20 6.27 -9.73
C VAL A 120 20.18 7.37 -9.46
N VAL A 121 20.44 8.28 -8.51
CA VAL A 121 19.52 9.39 -8.22
C VAL A 121 19.37 10.32 -9.43
N ARG A 122 20.45 10.59 -10.16
CA ARG A 122 20.40 11.36 -11.41
C ARG A 122 19.56 10.66 -12.48
N LEU A 123 19.81 9.37 -12.69
CA LEU A 123 19.07 8.56 -13.66
C LEU A 123 17.58 8.45 -13.27
N HIS A 124 17.26 8.36 -11.97
CA HIS A 124 15.89 8.39 -11.48
C HIS A 124 15.17 9.69 -11.86
N GLY A 125 15.84 10.85 -11.71
CA GLY A 125 15.30 12.12 -12.17
C GLY A 125 15.03 12.16 -13.68
N THR A 126 15.92 11.59 -14.48
CA THR A 126 15.73 11.46 -15.94
C THR A 126 14.58 10.51 -16.27
N ALA A 127 14.53 9.36 -15.61
CA ALA A 127 13.51 8.34 -15.78
C ALA A 127 12.11 8.88 -15.49
N LEU A 128 11.95 9.68 -14.44
CA LEU A 128 10.69 10.36 -14.13
C LEU A 128 10.26 11.30 -15.25
N LYS A 129 11.16 12.10 -15.81
CA LYS A 129 10.85 13.02 -16.91
C LYS A 129 10.45 12.26 -18.19
N GLN A 130 11.14 11.15 -18.49
CA GLN A 130 10.79 10.32 -19.64
C GLN A 130 9.41 9.68 -19.48
N PHE A 131 9.12 9.15 -18.30
CA PHE A 131 7.80 8.60 -17.98
C PHE A 131 6.71 9.67 -18.04
N GLU A 132 6.97 10.86 -17.49
CA GLU A 132 6.06 12.01 -17.56
C GLU A 132 5.79 12.44 -19.00
N LYS A 133 6.82 12.49 -19.85
CA LYS A 133 6.64 12.82 -21.27
C LYS A 133 5.71 11.83 -21.99
N LYS A 134 5.71 10.55 -21.60
CA LYS A 134 4.90 9.50 -22.24
C LYS A 134 3.49 9.38 -21.66
N TYR A 135 3.35 9.55 -20.34
CA TYR A 135 2.11 9.24 -19.61
C TYR A 135 1.53 10.40 -18.80
N GLY A 136 2.21 11.55 -18.75
CA GLY A 136 1.86 12.69 -17.91
C GLY A 136 0.42 13.15 -18.12
N GLU A 137 -0.06 13.19 -19.35
CA GLU A 137 -1.43 13.61 -19.68
C GLU A 137 -2.51 12.78 -18.95
N VAL A 138 -2.21 11.52 -18.61
CA VAL A 138 -3.15 10.60 -17.96
C VAL A 138 -3.42 11.00 -16.51
N TYR A 139 -2.48 11.65 -15.82
CA TYR A 139 -2.55 11.87 -14.37
C TYR A 139 -2.16 13.27 -13.89
N LEU A 140 -1.56 14.11 -14.74
CA LEU A 140 -1.25 15.50 -14.41
C LEU A 140 -2.52 16.36 -14.39
N ASN A 141 -3.50 16.02 -15.24
CA ASN A 141 -4.76 16.73 -15.41
C ASN A 141 -5.90 16.19 -14.53
N GLN A 142 -5.61 15.20 -13.67
CA GLN A 142 -6.49 14.67 -12.64
C GLN A 142 -6.19 15.35 -11.30
#